data_AF-A0A2N3IGF3-F1
#
_entry.id   AF-A0A2N3IGF3-F1
#
_cell.length_a   1.000
_cell.length_b   1.000
_cell.length_c   1.000
_cell.angle_alpha   90.00
_cell.angle_beta   90.00
_cell.angle_gamma   90.00
#
_symmetry.space_group_name_H-M   'P 1'
#
loop_
_entity.id
_entity.type
_entity.pdbx_description
1 polymer ?
#
loop_
_entity_poly.entity_id
_entity_poly.type
_entity_poly.pdbx_seq_one_letter_code
_entity_poly.pdbx_strand_id
1 'polypeptide(L)'
;MKKQDLFRLQQGLQQVANLRGVKFAYAVAKNIRKVNAECEDIQQGIKASDDWEELEKQQREINMYHCKKDESGNPIPDSNGQFIIPQERKDDHKKEMETLKEANAEAYTAREKQIIDYNKSMSDEIEFSLHTIKEEDLPAEITASQLDGIFEMVE
;
A
#
# COMPACT_ATOMS: atom_id res chain seq x y z
N MET A 1 -6.97 15.23 -11.54
CA MET A 1 -5.74 14.46 -11.32
C MET A 1 -6.14 13.02 -11.06
N LYS A 2 -5.29 12.05 -11.34
CA LYS A 2 -5.62 10.64 -11.10
C LYS A 2 -5.40 10.27 -9.64
N LYS A 3 -6.10 9.24 -9.15
CA LYS A 3 -5.88 8.71 -7.79
C LYS A 3 -4.43 8.35 -7.52
N GLN A 4 -3.75 7.72 -8.50
CA GLN A 4 -2.33 7.42 -8.38
C GLN A 4 -1.45 8.67 -8.18
N ASP A 5 -1.85 9.81 -8.73
CA ASP A 5 -1.09 11.06 -8.63
C ASP A 5 -1.13 11.60 -7.19
N LEU A 6 -2.20 11.32 -6.42
CA LEU A 6 -2.26 11.66 -5.00
C LEU A 6 -1.22 10.91 -4.17
N PHE A 7 -0.97 9.64 -4.46
CA PHE A 7 0.08 8.89 -3.73
C PHE A 7 1.48 9.44 -4.05
N ARG A 8 1.71 9.87 -5.30
CA ARG A 8 2.94 10.57 -5.67
C ARG A 8 3.06 11.91 -4.92
N LEU A 9 1.98 12.70 -4.91
CA LEU A 9 1.94 13.98 -4.20
C LEU A 9 2.10 13.80 -2.69
N GLN A 10 1.53 12.74 -2.11
CA GLN A 10 1.71 12.38 -0.70
C GLN A 10 3.18 12.20 -0.38
N GLN A 11 3.90 11.42 -1.20
CA GLN A 11 5.35 11.23 -1.02
C GLN A 11 6.12 12.54 -1.17
N GLY A 12 5.80 13.36 -2.17
CA GLY A 12 6.43 14.67 -2.38
C GLY A 12 6.23 15.61 -1.19
N LEU A 13 5.01 15.69 -0.66
CA LEU A 13 4.66 16.45 0.53
C LEU A 13 5.46 16.01 1.77
N GLN A 14 5.66 14.70 1.96
CA GLN A 14 6.48 14.20 3.08
C GLN A 14 7.96 14.60 2.94
N GLN A 15 8.49 14.65 1.72
CA GLN A 15 9.89 15.05 1.47
C GLN A 15 10.15 16.54 1.78
N VAL A 16 9.11 17.37 1.78
CA VAL A 16 9.23 18.81 2.06
C VAL A 16 8.65 19.23 3.41
N ALA A 17 8.08 18.29 4.18
CA ALA A 17 7.37 18.57 5.43
C ALA A 17 8.21 19.32 6.49
N ASN A 18 9.54 19.20 6.41
CA ASN A 18 10.47 19.82 7.36
C ASN A 18 11.10 21.13 6.86
N LEU A 19 10.79 21.60 5.65
CA LEU A 19 11.30 22.87 5.14
C LEU A 19 10.64 24.06 5.85
N ARG A 20 11.40 25.15 5.96
CA ARG A 20 10.99 26.35 6.71
C ARG A 20 10.22 27.33 5.82
N GLY A 21 9.53 28.27 6.46
CA GLY A 21 8.73 29.30 5.79
C GLY A 21 7.27 29.21 6.20
N VAL A 22 6.70 30.29 6.74
CA VAL A 22 5.38 30.25 7.39
C VAL A 22 4.27 29.88 6.41
N LYS A 23 4.23 30.54 5.25
CA LYS A 23 3.22 30.29 4.21
C LYS A 23 3.41 28.92 3.56
N PHE A 24 4.65 28.55 3.25
CA PHE A 24 5.00 27.24 2.72
C PHE A 24 4.60 26.10 3.65
N ALA A 25 5.04 26.16 4.91
CA ALA A 25 4.69 25.15 5.90
C ALA A 25 3.18 25.06 6.12
N TYR A 26 2.46 26.19 6.09
CA TYR A 26 1.00 26.20 6.17
C TYR A 26 0.34 25.50 4.97
N ALA A 27 0.80 25.79 3.74
CA ALA A 27 0.29 25.17 2.52
C ALA A 27 0.55 23.66 2.49
N VAL A 28 1.79 23.25 2.77
CA VAL A 28 2.20 21.84 2.87
C VAL A 28 1.37 21.12 3.93
N ALA A 29 1.23 21.69 5.14
CA ALA A 29 0.46 21.06 6.20
C ALA A 29 -1.02 20.89 5.86
N LYS A 30 -1.63 21.88 5.17
CA LYS A 30 -3.02 21.76 4.70
C LYS A 30 -3.18 20.64 3.67
N ASN A 31 -2.26 20.55 2.72
CA ASN A 31 -2.35 19.54 1.67
C ASN A 31 -2.02 18.15 2.21
N ILE A 32 -1.05 17.99 3.13
CA ILE A 32 -0.80 16.71 3.81
C ILE A 32 -2.09 16.16 4.42
N ARG A 33 -2.84 16.99 5.16
CA ARG A 33 -4.09 16.53 5.80
C ARG A 33 -5.12 16.05 4.79
N LYS A 34 -5.34 16.82 3.72
CA LYS A 34 -6.31 16.48 2.67
C LYS A 34 -5.89 15.24 1.88
N VAL A 35 -4.63 15.22 1.44
CA VAL A 35 -4.08 14.14 0.62
C VAL A 35 -4.03 12.85 1.41
N ASN A 36 -3.63 12.90 2.69
CA ASN A 36 -3.65 11.71 3.54
C ASN A 36 -5.07 11.15 3.71
N ALA A 37 -6.06 11.99 3.99
CA ALA A 37 -7.45 11.55 4.14
C ALA A 37 -7.95 10.87 2.86
N GLU A 38 -7.71 11.47 1.70
CA GLU A 38 -8.13 10.89 0.41
C GLU A 38 -7.36 9.59 0.09
N CYS A 39 -6.05 9.54 0.34
CA CYS A 39 -5.26 8.33 0.18
C CYS A 39 -5.74 7.20 1.12
N GLU A 40 -6.12 7.53 2.36
CA GLU A 40 -6.71 6.58 3.32
C GLU A 40 -8.04 6.02 2.80
N ASP A 41 -8.95 6.89 2.33
CA ASP A 41 -10.25 6.49 1.76
C ASP A 41 -10.06 5.59 0.53
N ILE A 42 -9.10 5.93 -0.34
CA ILE A 42 -8.74 5.09 -1.49
C ILE A 42 -8.25 3.72 -1.00
N GLN A 43 -7.32 3.67 -0.03
CA GLN A 43 -6.77 2.42 0.51
C GLN A 43 -7.82 1.55 1.21
N GLN A 44 -8.83 2.14 1.86
CA GLN A 44 -9.94 1.37 2.43
C GLN A 44 -10.69 0.56 1.36
N GLY A 45 -10.74 1.04 0.12
CA GLY A 45 -11.37 0.32 -0.99
C GLY A 45 -10.76 -1.05 -1.32
N ILE A 46 -9.50 -1.28 -0.93
CA ILE A 46 -8.81 -2.58 -1.12
C ILE A 46 -8.65 -3.37 0.17
N LYS A 47 -9.22 -2.91 1.28
CA LYS A 47 -9.21 -3.67 2.53
C LYS A 47 -9.81 -5.06 2.29
N ALA A 48 -9.16 -6.09 2.83
CA ALA A 48 -9.68 -7.45 2.79
C ALA A 48 -11.03 -7.52 3.52
N SER A 49 -11.91 -8.42 3.08
CA SER A 49 -13.09 -8.79 3.85
C SER A 49 -12.70 -9.63 5.07
N ASP A 50 -13.53 -9.63 6.10
CA ASP A 50 -13.32 -10.47 7.30
C ASP A 50 -13.18 -11.96 6.91
N ASP A 51 -13.97 -12.42 5.92
CA ASP A 51 -13.85 -13.78 5.37
C ASP A 51 -12.47 -14.05 4.75
N TRP A 52 -11.92 -13.07 4.03
CA TRP A 52 -10.58 -13.20 3.45
C TRP A 52 -9.49 -13.17 4.53
N GLU A 53 -9.65 -12.35 5.57
CA GLU A 53 -8.72 -12.31 6.70
C GLU A 53 -8.65 -13.66 7.44
N GLU A 54 -9.78 -14.33 7.66
CA GLU A 54 -9.78 -15.68 8.24
C GLU A 54 -9.15 -16.71 7.29
N LEU A 55 -9.35 -16.59 5.97
CA LEU A 55 -8.67 -17.45 5.00
C LEU A 55 -7.15 -17.23 4.99
N GLU A 56 -6.69 -16.00 5.09
CA GLU A 56 -5.25 -15.70 5.19
C GLU A 56 -4.63 -16.30 6.46
N LYS A 57 -5.39 -16.33 7.56
CA LYS A 57 -4.97 -17.01 8.78
C LYS A 57 -4.86 -18.52 8.58
N GLN A 58 -5.83 -19.16 7.92
CA GLN A 58 -5.76 -20.59 7.60
C GLN A 58 -4.58 -20.91 6.67
N GLN A 59 -4.35 -20.09 5.63
CA GLN A 59 -3.16 -20.23 4.78
C GLN A 59 -1.87 -20.10 5.58
N ARG A 60 -1.81 -19.16 6.51
CA ARG A 60 -0.65 -18.99 7.40
C ARG A 60 -0.43 -20.21 8.28
N GLU A 61 -1.48 -20.81 8.82
CA GLU A 61 -1.39 -22.03 9.63
C GLU A 61 -0.86 -23.21 8.82
N ILE A 62 -1.36 -23.41 7.58
CA ILE A 62 -0.84 -24.43 6.65
C ILE A 62 0.65 -24.16 6.36
N ASN A 63 1.01 -22.92 6.02
CA ASN A 63 2.41 -22.54 5.76
C ASN A 63 3.29 -22.78 6.99
N MET A 64 2.84 -22.40 8.19
CA MET A 64 3.54 -22.59 9.46
C MET A 64 3.72 -24.08 9.80
N TYR A 65 2.73 -24.91 9.49
CA TYR A 65 2.80 -26.34 9.72
C TYR A 65 3.85 -26.99 8.80
N HIS A 66 3.85 -26.63 7.52
CA HIS A 66 4.72 -27.21 6.50
C HIS A 66 6.09 -26.55 6.36
N CYS A 67 6.34 -25.40 6.99
CA CYS A 67 7.61 -24.69 6.87
C CYS A 67 8.80 -25.45 7.48
N LYS A 68 9.98 -25.08 6.99
CA LYS A 68 11.28 -25.47 7.54
C LYS A 68 11.41 -24.86 8.93
N LYS A 69 11.80 -25.68 9.90
CA LYS A 69 12.02 -25.28 11.28
C LYS A 69 13.45 -25.55 11.73
N ASP A 70 13.92 -24.79 12.70
CA ASP A 70 15.18 -25.04 13.41
C ASP A 70 15.04 -26.18 14.43
N GLU A 71 16.13 -26.50 15.13
CA GLU A 71 16.17 -27.54 16.16
C GLU A 71 15.26 -27.23 17.36
N SER A 72 14.87 -25.98 17.55
CA SER A 72 13.95 -25.52 18.61
C SER A 72 12.49 -25.49 18.14
N GLY A 73 12.21 -25.84 16.87
CA GLY A 73 10.88 -25.83 16.29
C GLY A 73 10.41 -24.48 15.75
N ASN A 74 11.28 -23.47 15.69
CA ASN A 74 10.94 -22.15 15.15
C ASN A 74 11.09 -22.12 13.63
N PRO A 75 10.23 -21.39 12.89
CA PRO A 75 10.37 -21.24 11.44
C PRO A 75 11.69 -20.61 11.02
N ILE A 76 12.29 -21.14 9.95
CA ILE A 76 13.44 -20.54 9.27
C ILE A 76 12.93 -19.86 7.99
N PRO A 77 12.78 -18.52 7.98
CA PRO A 77 12.34 -17.80 6.79
C PRO A 77 13.46 -17.68 5.74
N ASP A 78 13.09 -17.34 4.51
CA ASP A 78 14.03 -16.94 3.47
C ASP A 78 14.54 -15.50 3.66
N SER A 79 15.36 -15.01 2.72
CA SER A 79 15.90 -13.64 2.76
C SER A 79 14.84 -12.54 2.69
N ASN A 80 13.62 -12.88 2.27
CA ASN A 80 12.48 -11.96 2.15
C ASN A 80 11.49 -12.13 3.32
N GLY A 81 11.79 -12.99 4.30
CA GLY A 81 10.92 -13.25 5.44
C GLY A 81 9.80 -14.26 5.16
N GLN A 82 9.83 -14.97 4.03
CA GLN A 82 8.79 -15.94 3.66
C GLN A 82 9.07 -17.33 4.22
N PHE A 83 8.01 -18.11 4.50
CA PHE A 83 8.14 -19.49 4.93
C PHE A 83 8.77 -20.36 3.84
N ILE A 84 9.87 -21.02 4.17
CA ILE A 84 10.49 -22.02 3.28
C ILE A 84 9.73 -23.33 3.44
N ILE A 85 9.08 -23.84 2.39
CA ILE A 85 8.47 -25.18 2.39
C ILE A 85 9.49 -26.21 1.89
N PRO A 86 9.97 -27.14 2.74
CA PRO A 86 10.92 -28.18 2.34
C PRO A 86 10.37 -29.07 1.22
N GLN A 87 11.26 -29.59 0.37
CA GLN A 87 10.87 -30.36 -0.82
C GLN A 87 10.00 -31.57 -0.48
N GLU A 88 10.30 -32.24 0.63
CA GLU A 88 9.58 -33.40 1.15
C GLU A 88 8.16 -33.10 1.67
N ARG A 89 7.83 -31.82 1.93
CA ARG A 89 6.49 -31.39 2.37
C ARG A 89 5.70 -30.68 1.28
N LYS A 90 6.29 -30.41 0.11
CA LYS A 90 5.66 -29.61 -0.95
C LYS A 90 4.36 -30.22 -1.48
N ASP A 91 4.31 -31.54 -1.64
CA ASP A 91 3.13 -32.19 -2.20
C ASP A 91 1.94 -32.15 -1.24
N ASP A 92 2.17 -32.42 0.06
CA ASP A 92 1.15 -32.33 1.10
C ASP A 92 0.70 -30.87 1.31
N HIS A 93 1.64 -29.94 1.40
CA HIS A 93 1.36 -28.50 1.48
C HIS A 93 0.51 -28.03 0.30
N LYS A 94 0.90 -28.39 -0.93
CA LYS A 94 0.15 -28.03 -2.13
C LYS A 94 -1.26 -28.60 -2.08
N LYS A 95 -1.43 -29.86 -1.67
CA LYS A 95 -2.74 -30.50 -1.58
C LYS A 95 -3.66 -29.80 -0.57
N GLU A 96 -3.14 -29.42 0.60
CA GLU A 96 -3.91 -28.67 1.60
C GLU A 96 -4.28 -27.27 1.12
N MET A 97 -3.36 -26.56 0.47
CA MET A 97 -3.61 -25.24 -0.11
C MET A 97 -4.66 -25.30 -1.23
N GLU A 98 -4.60 -26.28 -2.14
CA GLU A 98 -5.61 -26.45 -3.18
C GLU A 98 -6.97 -26.83 -2.57
N THR A 99 -7.00 -27.70 -1.55
CA THR A 99 -8.24 -28.04 -0.84
C THR A 99 -8.87 -26.81 -0.21
N LEU A 100 -8.06 -25.96 0.45
CA LEU A 100 -8.52 -24.70 1.03
C LEU A 100 -9.05 -23.75 -0.04
N LYS A 101 -8.37 -23.68 -1.18
CA LYS A 101 -8.76 -22.82 -2.31
C LYS A 101 -10.06 -23.30 -2.96
N GLU A 102 -10.20 -24.59 -3.22
CA GLU A 102 -11.41 -25.19 -3.78
C GLU A 102 -12.62 -24.97 -2.86
N ALA A 103 -12.45 -25.17 -1.55
CA ALA A 103 -13.50 -24.95 -0.57
C ALA A 103 -13.95 -23.49 -0.46
N ASN A 104 -13.11 -22.54 -0.87
CA ASN A 104 -13.36 -21.10 -0.74
C ASN A 104 -13.25 -20.36 -2.08
N ALA A 105 -13.53 -21.04 -3.19
CA ALA A 105 -13.31 -20.52 -4.54
C ALA A 105 -13.99 -19.15 -4.77
N GLU A 106 -15.20 -18.95 -4.23
CA GLU A 106 -15.91 -17.68 -4.32
C GLU A 106 -15.15 -16.53 -3.64
N ALA A 107 -14.56 -16.76 -2.47
CA ALA A 107 -13.78 -15.75 -1.76
C ALA A 107 -12.50 -15.37 -2.53
N TYR A 108 -11.84 -16.35 -3.15
CA TYR A 108 -10.69 -16.10 -4.04
C TYR A 108 -11.08 -15.28 -5.27
N THR A 109 -12.17 -15.65 -5.95
CA THR A 109 -12.66 -14.89 -7.11
C THR A 109 -13.08 -13.48 -6.73
N ALA A 110 -13.76 -13.31 -5.59
CA ALA A 110 -14.16 -12.00 -5.08
C ALA A 110 -12.92 -11.12 -4.78
N ARG A 111 -11.91 -11.67 -4.11
CA ARG A 111 -10.67 -10.96 -3.81
C ARG A 111 -9.89 -10.58 -5.06
N GLU A 112 -9.75 -11.49 -6.01
CA GLU A 112 -9.09 -11.22 -7.30
C GLU A 112 -9.80 -10.08 -8.04
N LYS A 113 -11.13 -10.13 -8.13
CA LYS A 113 -11.93 -9.08 -8.74
C LYS A 113 -11.74 -7.73 -8.03
N GLN A 114 -11.76 -7.71 -6.70
CA GLN A 114 -11.53 -6.49 -5.91
C GLN A 114 -10.17 -5.86 -6.25
N ILE A 115 -9.10 -6.68 -6.35
CA ILE A 115 -7.75 -6.22 -6.72
C ILE A 115 -7.72 -5.63 -8.13
N ILE A 116 -8.35 -6.30 -9.09
CA ILE A 116 -8.43 -5.83 -10.48
C ILE A 116 -9.19 -4.49 -10.55
N ASP A 117 -10.35 -4.40 -9.92
CA ASP A 117 -11.19 -3.21 -9.92
C ASP A 117 -10.47 -2.03 -9.24
N TYR A 118 -9.82 -2.28 -8.10
CA TYR A 118 -9.02 -1.27 -7.41
C TYR A 118 -7.89 -0.74 -8.28
N ASN A 119 -7.08 -1.64 -8.87
CA ASN A 119 -5.97 -1.26 -9.75
C ASN A 119 -6.44 -0.46 -10.96
N LYS A 120 -7.58 -0.84 -11.55
CA LYS A 120 -8.19 -0.09 -12.64
C LYS A 120 -8.59 1.31 -12.17
N SER A 121 -9.19 1.41 -10.98
CA SER A 121 -9.67 2.67 -10.44
C SER A 121 -8.57 3.68 -10.13
N MET A 122 -7.30 3.24 -9.98
CA MET A 122 -6.15 4.13 -9.75
C MET A 122 -5.93 5.13 -10.89
N SER A 123 -6.39 4.78 -12.09
CA SER A 123 -6.31 5.65 -13.28
C SER A 123 -7.51 6.59 -13.41
N ASP A 124 -8.53 6.47 -12.57
CA ASP A 124 -9.70 7.34 -12.60
C ASP A 124 -9.32 8.76 -12.17
N GLU A 125 -9.93 9.74 -12.83
CA GLU A 125 -9.85 11.14 -12.44
C GLU A 125 -10.65 11.38 -11.16
N ILE A 126 -10.10 12.21 -10.28
CA ILE A 126 -10.77 12.70 -9.09
C ILE A 126 -10.78 14.23 -9.06
N GLU A 127 -11.86 14.77 -8.48
CA GLU A 127 -11.96 16.18 -8.17
C GLU A 127 -11.27 16.43 -6.83
N PHE A 128 -10.08 17.05 -6.89
CA PHE A 128 -9.27 17.32 -5.71
C PHE A 128 -8.75 18.74 -5.73
N SER A 129 -8.96 19.49 -4.65
CA SER A 129 -8.57 20.90 -4.54
C SER A 129 -7.40 21.08 -3.58
N LEU A 130 -6.24 21.42 -4.17
CA LEU A 130 -5.02 21.75 -3.47
C LEU A 130 -5.03 23.19 -2.96
N HIS A 131 -4.35 23.41 -1.84
CA HIS A 131 -3.97 24.75 -1.41
C HIS A 131 -2.67 25.13 -2.13
N THR A 132 -2.77 26.06 -3.08
CA THR A 132 -1.62 26.50 -3.88
C THR A 132 -0.72 27.46 -3.11
N ILE A 133 0.51 27.60 -3.56
CA ILE A 133 1.50 28.53 -3.05
C ILE A 133 2.21 29.21 -4.23
N LYS A 134 2.48 30.50 -4.09
CA LYS A 134 3.23 31.25 -5.09
C LYS A 134 4.70 30.84 -5.14
N GLU A 135 5.31 30.93 -6.31
CA GLU A 135 6.76 30.71 -6.47
C GLU A 135 7.61 31.56 -5.50
N GLU A 136 7.21 32.81 -5.23
CA GLU A 136 7.92 33.72 -4.32
C GLU A 136 7.94 33.28 -2.85
N ASP A 137 7.01 32.41 -2.46
CA ASP A 137 6.87 31.89 -1.10
C ASP A 137 7.57 30.53 -0.92
N LEU A 138 8.27 30.02 -1.95
CA LEU A 138 9.05 28.79 -1.89
C LEU A 138 10.36 28.99 -1.06
N PRO A 139 10.80 27.97 -0.29
CA PRO A 139 12.09 28.01 0.40
C PRO A 139 13.25 28.07 -0.60
N ALA A 140 14.26 28.90 -0.34
CA ALA A 140 15.41 29.05 -1.23
C ALA A 140 16.27 27.77 -1.32
N GLU A 141 16.21 26.93 -0.29
CA GLU A 141 16.91 25.66 -0.18
C GLU A 141 16.19 24.47 -0.85
N ILE A 142 14.99 24.68 -1.42
CA ILE A 142 14.24 23.59 -2.05
C ILE A 142 15.02 23.02 -3.25
N THR A 143 15.14 21.70 -3.29
CA THR A 143 15.81 21.02 -4.41
C THR A 143 14.84 20.79 -5.58
N ALA A 144 15.38 20.58 -6.79
CA ALA A 144 14.55 20.26 -7.97
C ALA A 144 13.67 19.02 -7.76
N SER A 145 14.18 17.98 -7.08
CA SER A 145 13.41 16.76 -6.78
C SER A 145 12.27 17.02 -5.80
N GLN A 146 12.49 17.90 -4.81
CA GLN A 146 11.45 18.28 -3.86
C GLN A 146 10.38 19.13 -4.52
N LEU A 147 10.78 20.05 -5.40
CA LEU A 147 9.86 20.90 -6.16
C LEU A 147 9.01 20.05 -7.12
N ASP A 148 9.61 19.11 -7.85
CA ASP A 148 8.90 18.18 -8.74
C ASP A 148 7.79 17.41 -7.99
N GLY A 149 8.09 16.96 -6.77
CA GLY A 149 7.14 16.23 -5.93
C GLY A 149 5.93 17.04 -5.45
N ILE A 150 6.00 18.38 -5.47
CA ILE A 150 4.90 19.27 -5.07
C ILE A 150 4.48 20.23 -6.17
N PHE A 151 4.90 19.99 -7.42
CA PHE A 151 4.75 20.95 -8.51
C PHE A 151 3.29 21.38 -8.74
N GLU A 152 2.35 20.46 -8.54
CA GLU A 152 0.91 20.68 -8.66
C GLU A 152 0.33 21.68 -7.65
N MET A 153 1.09 22.06 -6.61
CA MET A 153 0.72 23.10 -5.64
C MET A 153 1.29 24.48 -5.97
N VAL A 154 2.20 24.61 -6.93
CA VAL A 154 2.88 25.89 -7.18
C VAL A 154 2.12 26.68 -8.26
N GLU A 155 1.86 27.97 -8.00
CA GLU A 155 1.18 28.90 -8.89
C GLU A 155 1.97 30.18 -9.19
#